data_AF-A0A7X1F8W6-F1
#
_entry.id   AF-A0A7X1F8W6-F1
#
_cell.length_a   1.000
_cell.length_b   1.000
_cell.length_c   1.000
_cell.angle_alpha   90.00
_cell.angle_beta   90.00
_cell.angle_gamma   90.00
#
_symmetry.space_group_name_H-M   'P 1'
#
loop_
_entity.id
_entity.type
_entity.pdbx_description
1 polymer ?
#
loop_
_entity_poly.entity_id
_entity_poly.type
_entity_poly.pdbx_seq_one_letter_code
_entity_poly.pdbx_strand_id
1 'polypeptide(L)'
;MSALDGLVHCAIEGEAVAPPAAAADGTAWLVATGASGDWAGCDGLLALRQTGQWLFAPPRDGMQVLDRGRRQMLHRVAGTWRAPARPPAPVGGAVIDVEARAAIAALVAALQQWAVFPA
;
A
#
# COMPACT_ATOMS: atom_id res chain seq x y z
N MET A 1 -1.30 9.21 -17.23
CA MET A 1 -1.81 9.60 -15.90
C MET A 1 -1.37 11.03 -15.64
N SER A 2 -2.28 11.94 -15.33
CA SER A 2 -1.89 13.29 -14.88
C SER A 2 -1.36 13.24 -13.45
N ALA A 3 -0.55 14.22 -13.02
CA ALA A 3 -0.13 14.33 -11.62
C ALA A 3 -1.32 14.39 -10.64
N LEU A 4 -2.44 14.95 -11.08
CA LEU A 4 -3.68 15.01 -10.30
C LEU A 4 -4.29 13.60 -10.12
N ASP A 5 -4.38 12.80 -11.18
CA ASP A 5 -4.86 11.41 -11.10
C ASP A 5 -3.97 10.57 -10.19
N GLY A 6 -2.65 10.75 -10.30
CA GLY A 6 -1.65 10.03 -9.51
C GLY A 6 -1.65 10.36 -8.03
N LEU A 7 -2.20 11.51 -7.63
CA LEU A 7 -2.30 11.92 -6.22
C LEU A 7 -3.70 11.71 -5.63
N VAL A 8 -4.76 11.87 -6.43
CA VAL A 8 -6.15 11.72 -5.97
C VAL A 8 -6.60 10.26 -5.98
N HIS A 9 -6.15 9.46 -6.95
CA HIS A 9 -6.45 8.03 -7.06
C HIS A 9 -5.16 7.20 -7.01
N CYS A 10 -4.28 7.56 -6.08
CA CYS A 10 -2.93 7.04 -6.04
C CYS A 10 -2.92 5.52 -5.80
N ALA A 11 -2.46 4.79 -6.81
CA ALA A 11 -2.16 3.36 -6.71
C ALA A 11 -0.68 3.17 -7.04
N ILE A 12 0.05 2.54 -6.12
CA ILE A 12 1.45 2.20 -6.28
C ILE A 12 1.59 0.73 -6.66
N GLU A 13 2.62 0.40 -7.42
CA GLU A 13 2.95 -0.99 -7.75
C GLU A 13 3.64 -1.71 -6.58
N GLY A 14 4.28 -0.94 -5.69
CA GLY A 14 4.90 -1.42 -4.47
C GLY A 14 5.87 -0.40 -3.89
N GLU A 15 6.74 -0.90 -3.02
CA GLU A 15 7.78 -0.14 -2.32
C GLU A 15 9.17 -0.68 -2.70
N ALA A 16 10.10 0.21 -3.06
CA ALA A 16 11.44 -0.18 -3.53
C ALA A 16 12.50 0.91 -3.28
N VAL A 17 13.77 0.49 -3.16
CA VAL A 17 14.93 1.38 -2.96
C VAL A 17 15.53 1.91 -4.27
N ALA A 18 15.12 1.39 -5.42
CA ALA A 18 15.64 1.76 -6.72
C ALA A 18 14.53 1.69 -7.77
N PRO A 19 14.58 2.53 -8.84
CA PRO A 19 13.63 2.45 -9.92
C PRO A 19 13.66 1.07 -10.59
N PRO A 20 12.51 0.41 -10.78
CA PRO A 20 12.45 -0.81 -11.56
C PRO A 20 12.94 -0.56 -12.99
N ALA A 21 13.77 -1.46 -13.51
CA ALA A 21 14.39 -1.31 -14.83
C ALA A 21 13.39 -1.17 -16.00
N ALA A 22 12.17 -1.69 -15.82
CA ALA A 22 11.08 -1.65 -16.80
C ALA A 22 9.81 -1.00 -16.24
N ALA A 23 9.93 0.09 -15.47
CA ALA A 23 8.78 0.85 -15.01
C ALA A 23 8.06 1.54 -16.20
N ALA A 24 6.82 1.12 -16.47
CA ALA A 24 5.99 1.72 -17.49
C ALA A 24 5.51 3.13 -17.07
N ASP A 25 5.34 4.01 -18.04
CA ASP A 25 4.69 5.31 -17.82
C ASP A 25 3.28 5.13 -17.25
N GLY A 26 2.94 5.96 -16.28
CA GLY A 26 1.68 5.88 -15.52
C GLY A 26 1.76 5.01 -14.26
N THR A 27 2.87 4.32 -14.00
CA THR A 27 3.08 3.62 -12.73
C THR A 27 3.51 4.58 -11.61
N ALA A 28 3.19 4.22 -10.37
CA ALA A 28 3.69 4.92 -9.19
C ALA A 28 4.31 3.93 -8.21
N TRP A 29 5.24 4.40 -7.40
CA TRP A 29 6.01 3.60 -6.45
C TRP A 29 6.21 4.39 -5.16
N LEU A 30 6.25 3.68 -4.03
CA LEU A 30 6.75 4.26 -2.79
C LEU A 30 8.26 4.06 -2.72
N VAL A 31 9.00 5.17 -2.58
CA VAL A 31 10.46 5.10 -2.46
C VAL A 31 10.81 4.70 -1.03
N ALA A 32 11.44 3.53 -0.88
CA ALA A 32 11.91 3.02 0.40
C ALA A 32 13.15 3.78 0.89
N THR A 33 13.44 3.68 2.19
CA THR A 33 14.66 4.25 2.78
C THR A 33 15.92 3.58 2.19
N GLY A 34 16.93 4.40 1.88
CA GLY A 34 18.14 3.97 1.17
C GLY A 34 18.01 4.10 -0.35
N ALA A 35 17.24 5.08 -0.82
CA ALA A 35 16.96 5.28 -2.22
C ALA A 35 18.24 5.47 -3.07
N SER A 36 18.23 4.90 -4.27
CA SER A 36 19.41 4.82 -5.14
C SER A 36 19.05 5.01 -6.62
N GLY A 37 20.07 5.16 -7.48
CA GLY A 37 19.88 5.47 -8.90
C GLY A 37 19.14 6.79 -9.09
N ASP A 38 18.17 6.81 -10.01
CA ASP A 38 17.35 8.01 -10.26
C ASP A 38 16.50 8.44 -9.05
N TRP A 39 16.35 7.58 -8.04
CA TRP A 39 15.58 7.86 -6.83
C TRP A 39 16.46 8.36 -5.67
N ALA A 40 17.77 8.50 -5.85
CA ALA A 40 18.68 8.92 -4.79
C ALA A 40 18.23 10.25 -4.13
N GLY A 41 18.14 10.25 -2.79
CA GLY A 41 17.67 11.40 -2.00
C GLY A 41 16.15 11.62 -1.97
N CYS A 42 15.37 10.74 -2.60
CA CYS A 42 13.91 10.81 -2.66
C CYS A 42 13.22 9.85 -1.68
N ASP A 43 13.89 9.46 -0.60
CA ASP A 43 13.38 8.53 0.40
C ASP A 43 12.00 8.94 0.93
N GLY A 44 11.06 7.98 0.99
CA GLY A 44 9.72 8.18 1.51
C GLY A 44 8.77 9.00 0.63
N LEU A 45 9.22 9.45 -0.54
CA LEU A 45 8.38 10.11 -1.54
C LEU A 45 7.61 9.10 -2.39
N LEU A 46 6.53 9.57 -3.01
CA LEU A 46 5.86 8.85 -4.09
C LEU A 46 6.56 9.19 -5.40
N ALA A 47 7.09 8.18 -6.09
CA ALA A 47 7.70 8.30 -7.40
C ALA A 47 6.68 7.93 -8.48
N LEU A 48 6.31 8.88 -9.33
CA LEU A 48 5.38 8.68 -10.44
C LEU A 48 6.16 8.67 -11.76
N ARG A 49 6.00 7.63 -12.56
CA ARG A 49 6.62 7.54 -13.89
C ARG A 49 5.74 8.24 -14.91
N GLN A 50 6.22 9.32 -15.53
CA GLN A 50 5.46 10.06 -16.56
C GLN A 50 6.38 10.52 -17.69
N THR A 51 6.01 10.22 -18.93
CA THR A 51 6.74 10.63 -20.14
C THR A 51 8.24 10.30 -20.08
N GLY A 52 8.57 9.10 -19.57
CA GLY A 52 9.94 8.64 -19.40
C GLY A 52 10.72 9.27 -18.23
N GLN A 53 10.11 10.15 -17.44
CA GLN A 53 10.73 10.83 -16.30
C GLN A 53 10.10 10.40 -14.98
N TRP A 54 10.85 10.57 -13.88
CA TRP A 54 10.33 10.39 -12.53
C TRP A 54 9.91 11.74 -11.95
N LEU A 55 8.66 11.81 -11.49
CA LEU A 55 8.15 12.92 -10.69
C LEU A 55 8.04 12.43 -9.25
N PHE A 56 8.49 13.24 -8.30
CA PHE A 56 8.45 12.89 -6.89
C PHE A 56 7.49 13.81 -6.14
N ALA A 57 6.65 13.21 -5.30
CA ALA A 57 5.67 13.95 -4.49
C ALA A 57 5.77 13.53 -3.02
N PRO A 58 5.87 14.50 -2.08
CA PRO A 58 5.84 14.19 -0.66
C PRO A 58 4.43 13.75 -0.24
N PRO A 59 4.26 12.56 0.35
CA PRO A 59 2.98 12.15 0.91
C PRO A 59 2.63 12.98 2.14
N ARG A 60 1.33 13.16 2.37
CA ARG A 60 0.78 13.89 3.53
C ARG A 60 0.06 12.92 4.45
N ASP A 61 0.05 13.21 5.74
CA ASP A 61 -0.78 12.47 6.69
C ASP A 61 -2.26 12.55 6.28
N GLY A 62 -2.97 11.43 6.46
CA GLY A 62 -4.34 11.23 5.96
C GLY A 62 -4.41 10.69 4.53
N MET A 63 -3.30 10.69 3.78
CA MET A 63 -3.26 10.09 2.44
C MET A 63 -3.48 8.58 2.49
N GLN A 64 -4.19 8.08 1.48
CA GLN A 64 -4.42 6.67 1.25
C GLN A 64 -3.86 6.30 -0.11
N VAL A 65 -3.15 5.16 -0.20
CA VAL A 65 -2.64 4.64 -1.47
C VAL A 65 -2.94 3.15 -1.57
N LEU A 66 -3.42 2.71 -2.72
CA LEU A 66 -3.56 1.29 -2.99
C LEU A 66 -2.20 0.73 -3.40
N ASP A 67 -1.65 -0.20 -2.61
CA ASP A 67 -0.52 -1.01 -3.01
C ASP A 67 -1.04 -2.21 -3.82
N ARG A 68 -0.78 -2.21 -5.14
CA ARG A 68 -1.20 -3.27 -6.05
C ARG A 68 -0.47 -4.58 -5.80
N GLY A 69 0.81 -4.52 -5.42
CA GLY A 69 1.59 -5.71 -5.08
C GLY A 69 1.05 -6.42 -3.85
N ARG A 70 0.67 -5.66 -2.82
CA ARG A 70 0.05 -6.19 -1.58
C ARG A 70 -1.47 -6.39 -1.68
N ARG A 71 -2.11 -5.80 -2.69
CA ARG A 71 -3.57 -5.69 -2.84
C ARG A 71 -4.23 -5.11 -1.59
N GLN A 72 -3.61 -4.05 -1.05
CA GLN A 72 -3.98 -3.47 0.24
C GLN A 72 -3.92 -1.95 0.21
N MET A 73 -4.85 -1.30 0.91
CA MET A 73 -4.79 0.14 1.17
C MET A 73 -3.78 0.45 2.28
N LEU A 74 -2.83 1.33 1.97
CA LEU A 74 -1.90 1.90 2.94
C LEU A 74 -2.40 3.27 3.37
N HIS A 75 -2.32 3.55 4.68
CA HIS A 75 -2.74 4.82 5.26
C HIS A 75 -1.54 5.56 5.85
N ARG A 76 -1.33 6.82 5.46
CA ARG A 76 -0.27 7.66 6.03
C ARG A 76 -0.76 8.27 7.34
N VAL A 77 -0.15 7.90 8.47
CA VAL A 77 -0.51 8.37 9.81
C VAL A 77 0.74 8.68 10.61
N ALA A 78 0.82 9.90 11.16
CA ALA A 78 1.95 10.38 11.97
C ALA A 78 3.29 10.18 11.25
N GLY A 79 3.35 10.56 9.98
CA GLY A 79 4.56 10.48 9.16
C GLY A 79 4.94 9.07 8.71
N THR A 80 4.14 8.03 8.96
CA THR A 80 4.46 6.63 8.60
C THR A 80 3.33 5.97 7.82
N TRP A 81 3.66 5.14 6.83
CA TRP A 81 2.66 4.30 6.14
C TRP A 81 2.27 3.11 7.03
N ARG A 82 0.97 2.93 7.24
CA ARG A 82 0.41 1.81 7.99
C ARG A 82 -0.35 0.87 7.06
N ALA A 83 -0.08 -0.41 7.25
CA ALA A 83 -0.76 -1.52 6.60
C ALA A 83 -1.42 -2.39 7.69
N PRO A 84 -2.75 -2.49 7.76
CA PRO A 84 -3.40 -3.37 8.74
C PRO A 84 -3.03 -4.83 8.49
N ALA A 85 -2.45 -5.52 9.48
CA ALA A 85 -2.22 -6.95 9.38
C ALA A 85 -3.54 -7.71 9.57
N ARG A 86 -3.74 -8.79 8.80
CA ARG A 86 -4.85 -9.72 9.03
C ARG A 86 -4.71 -10.34 10.42
N PRO A 87 -5.74 -10.29 11.28
CA PRO A 87 -5.68 -10.96 12.58
C PRO A 87 -5.64 -12.49 12.38
N PRO A 88 -4.90 -13.23 13.23
CA PRO A 88 -4.89 -14.68 13.18
C PRO A 88 -6.28 -15.23 13.52
N ALA A 89 -6.60 -16.40 12.94
CA ALA A 89 -7.85 -17.08 13.25
C ALA A 89 -7.90 -17.46 14.75
N PRO A 90 -9.07 -17.33 15.41
CA PRO A 90 -9.19 -17.73 16.80
C PRO A 90 -9.13 -19.27 16.90
N VAL A 91 -8.04 -19.79 17.46
CA VAL A 91 -7.80 -21.24 17.60
C VAL A 91 -7.94 -21.77 19.03
N GLY A 92 -8.10 -20.89 20.03
CA GLY A 92 -8.22 -21.25 21.44
C GLY A 92 -9.61 -21.02 22.04
N GLY A 93 -9.69 -21.11 23.37
CA GLY A 93 -10.87 -20.86 24.18
C GLY A 93 -11.37 -22.13 24.90
N ALA A 94 -11.72 -22.00 26.18
CA ALA A 94 -12.34 -23.08 26.95
C ALA A 94 -13.79 -23.37 26.49
N VAL A 95 -14.46 -22.36 25.92
CA VAL A 95 -15.75 -22.48 25.25
C VAL A 95 -15.57 -22.04 23.81
N ILE A 96 -15.90 -22.94 22.88
CA ILE A 96 -15.77 -22.72 21.45
C ILE A 96 -17.17 -22.64 20.85
N ASP A 97 -17.57 -21.44 20.47
CA ASP A 97 -18.77 -21.21 19.67
C ASP A 97 -18.41 -21.25 18.18
N VAL A 98 -18.97 -22.24 17.48
CA VAL A 98 -18.70 -22.47 16.05
C VAL A 98 -19.33 -21.38 15.18
N GLU A 99 -20.52 -20.89 15.54
CA GLU A 99 -21.23 -19.86 14.78
C GLU A 99 -20.49 -18.52 14.89
N ALA A 100 -20.06 -18.14 16.11
CA ALA A 100 -19.26 -16.95 16.33
C ALA A 100 -17.93 -17.01 15.57
N ARG A 101 -17.26 -18.17 15.55
CA ARG A 101 -16.00 -18.36 14.80
C ARG A 101 -16.20 -18.22 13.30
N ALA A 102 -17.29 -18.77 12.77
CA ALA A 102 -17.65 -18.63 11.36
C ALA A 102 -17.95 -17.15 11.01
N ALA A 103 -18.68 -16.43 11.87
CA ALA A 103 -18.98 -15.02 11.69
C ALA A 103 -17.71 -14.15 11.66
N ILE A 104 -16.77 -14.37 12.59
CA ILE A 104 -15.48 -13.66 12.61
C ILE A 104 -14.68 -13.95 11.33
N ALA A 105 -14.63 -15.21 10.88
CA ALA A 105 -13.95 -15.56 9.64
C ALA A 105 -14.57 -14.86 8.41
N ALA A 106 -15.90 -14.77 8.36
CA ALA A 106 -16.62 -14.07 7.30
C ALA A 106 -16.34 -12.56 7.30
N LEU A 107 -16.29 -11.92 8.48
CA LEU A 107 -15.92 -10.50 8.61
C LEU A 107 -14.49 -10.23 8.13
N VAL A 108 -13.53 -11.09 8.52
CA VAL A 108 -12.15 -10.97 8.04
C VAL A 108 -12.08 -11.13 6.52
N ALA A 109 -12.79 -12.09 5.94
CA ALA A 109 -12.85 -12.29 4.50
C ALA A 109 -13.47 -11.07 3.77
N ALA A 110 -14.53 -10.47 4.31
CA ALA A 110 -15.09 -9.24 3.76
C ALA A 110 -14.07 -8.09 3.79
N LEU A 111 -13.33 -7.91 4.89
CA LEU A 111 -12.30 -6.87 4.99
C LEU A 111 -11.13 -7.09 4.02
N GLN A 112 -10.80 -8.33 3.66
CA GLN A 112 -9.85 -8.64 2.59
C GLN A 112 -10.36 -8.21 1.20
N GLN A 113 -11.64 -8.44 0.91
CA GLN A 113 -12.25 -8.03 -0.37
C GLN A 113 -12.24 -6.51 -0.57
N TRP A 114 -12.31 -5.75 0.53
CA TRP A 114 -12.23 -4.29 0.53
C TRP A 114 -10.78 -3.76 0.65
N ALA A 115 -9.77 -4.63 0.48
CA ALA A 115 -8.34 -4.30 0.56
C ALA A 115 -7.90 -3.67 1.90
N VAL A 116 -8.65 -3.89 2.99
CA VAL A 116 -8.25 -3.45 4.33
C VAL A 116 -7.15 -4.37 4.86
N PHE A 117 -7.34 -5.68 4.70
CA PHE A 117 -6.33 -6.70 5.00
C PHE A 117 -5.72 -7.24 3.71
N PRO A 118 -4.46 -7.71 3.76
CA PRO A 118 -3.89 -8.43 2.63
C PRO A 118 -4.71 -9.70 2.35
N ALA A 119 -4.81 -10.05 1.07
CA ALA A 119 -5.55 -11.22 0.59
C ALA A 119 -4.95 -12.54 1.09
#